data_AF-A0A529XSV0-F1
#
_entry.id   AF-A0A529XSV0-F1
#
_cell.length_a   1.000
_cell.length_b   1.000
_cell.length_c   1.000
_cell.angle_alpha   90.00
_cell.angle_beta   90.00
_cell.angle_gamma   90.00
#
_symmetry.space_group_name_H-M   'P 1'
#
loop_
_entity.id
_entity.type
_entity.pdbx_description
1 polymer ?
#
loop_
_entity_poly.entity_id
_entity_poly.type
_entity_poly.pdbx_seq_one_letter_code
_entity_poly.pdbx_strand_id
1 'polypeptide(L)'
;IKDDAEAITVARRLAAEFVKDSSKRDRERIWPVAELDQFSQSGLWSINVPKAFGGPEVSYATLAKVVEIISAADSSIGQIAQNHLGVVAAIRTVSDKDQQALLFAEVLKGTRFGNAFSEFGSKRAADFETKFTDAGDHVIVNGQKFYSSGALLAHLVPIVALDDEGRAWYAIADRGAPGLTVIDDWSSFGQRTTLSGTVIIDNVKVPKTYLVPGYKGYDKPTADGAIFQ
;
A
#
# COMPACT_ATOMS: atom_id res chain seq x y z
N ILE A 1 -17.85 7.00 -0.53
CA ILE A 1 -17.94 6.61 -1.96
C ILE A 1 -18.95 5.48 -2.08
N LYS A 2 -19.97 5.62 -2.92
CA LYS A 2 -21.08 4.70 -3.12
C LYS A 2 -21.08 4.10 -4.53
N ASP A 3 -20.58 4.85 -5.49
CA ASP A 3 -20.54 4.47 -6.90
C ASP A 3 -19.38 5.16 -7.65
N ASP A 4 -19.27 4.81 -8.93
CA ASP A 4 -18.25 5.30 -9.83
C ASP A 4 -18.28 6.83 -10.02
N ALA A 5 -19.48 7.41 -10.12
CA ALA A 5 -19.64 8.83 -10.37
C ALA A 5 -19.24 9.68 -9.16
N GLU A 6 -19.60 9.24 -7.96
CA GLU A 6 -19.15 9.86 -6.71
C GLU A 6 -17.63 9.77 -6.56
N ALA A 7 -17.02 8.62 -6.90
CA ALA A 7 -15.56 8.46 -6.83
C ALA A 7 -14.83 9.51 -7.70
N ILE A 8 -15.26 9.67 -8.96
CA ILE A 8 -14.67 10.67 -9.88
C ILE A 8 -14.93 12.09 -9.38
N THR A 9 -16.11 12.37 -8.85
CA THR A 9 -16.48 13.69 -8.32
C THR A 9 -15.60 14.08 -7.13
N VAL A 10 -15.40 13.15 -6.19
CA VAL A 10 -14.55 13.36 -5.03
C VAL A 10 -13.09 13.50 -5.43
N ALA A 11 -12.61 12.70 -6.39
CA ALA A 11 -11.24 12.80 -6.90
C ALA A 11 -10.95 14.18 -7.51
N ARG A 12 -11.88 14.73 -8.33
CA ARG A 12 -11.74 16.08 -8.90
C ARG A 12 -11.70 17.17 -7.85
N ARG A 13 -12.55 17.06 -6.82
CA ARG A 13 -12.57 18.00 -5.70
C ARG A 13 -11.23 18.01 -4.95
N LEU A 14 -10.69 16.83 -4.65
CA LEU A 14 -9.39 16.72 -3.98
C LEU A 14 -8.25 17.21 -4.87
N ALA A 15 -8.26 16.88 -6.17
CA ALA A 15 -7.25 17.34 -7.12
C ALA A 15 -7.18 18.87 -7.20
N ALA A 16 -8.31 19.57 -7.13
CA ALA A 16 -8.36 21.04 -7.11
C ALA A 16 -7.69 21.65 -5.86
N GLU A 17 -7.66 20.91 -4.74
CA GLU A 17 -6.94 21.31 -3.53
C GLU A 17 -5.47 20.88 -3.58
N PHE A 18 -5.19 19.64 -3.99
CA PHE A 18 -3.85 19.08 -4.01
C PHE A 18 -2.95 19.75 -5.04
N VAL A 19 -3.47 20.31 -6.14
CA VAL A 19 -2.63 21.03 -7.11
C VAL A 19 -2.00 22.28 -6.48
N LYS A 20 -2.63 22.88 -5.47
CA LYS A 20 -2.10 24.05 -4.76
C LYS A 20 -0.81 23.64 -4.05
N ASP A 21 0.25 24.40 -4.29
CA ASP A 21 1.59 24.18 -3.75
C ASP A 21 2.24 22.82 -4.07
N SER A 22 1.68 22.01 -4.99
CA SER A 22 2.25 20.71 -5.40
C SER A 22 3.71 20.80 -5.83
N SER A 23 4.05 21.78 -6.68
CA SER A 23 5.43 22.02 -7.11
C SER A 23 6.35 22.49 -5.98
N LYS A 24 5.81 23.22 -5.00
CA LYS A 24 6.55 23.64 -3.82
C LYS A 24 6.81 22.46 -2.90
N ARG A 25 5.78 21.63 -2.62
CA ARG A 25 5.90 20.42 -1.80
C ARG A 25 6.98 19.49 -2.36
N ASP A 26 6.97 19.21 -3.66
CA ASP A 26 7.99 18.36 -4.28
C ASP A 26 9.40 18.98 -4.18
N ARG A 27 9.56 20.25 -4.60
CA ARG A 27 10.86 20.94 -4.58
C ARG A 27 11.47 20.99 -3.17
N GLU A 28 10.67 21.39 -2.18
CA GLU A 28 11.10 21.60 -0.79
C GLU A 28 10.97 20.32 0.06
N ARG A 29 10.51 19.20 -0.51
CA ARG A 29 10.28 17.92 0.17
C ARG A 29 9.38 18.05 1.40
N ILE A 30 8.32 18.85 1.29
CA ILE A 30 7.33 19.04 2.34
C ILE A 30 6.41 17.82 2.35
N TRP A 31 6.30 17.16 3.50
CA TRP A 31 5.47 15.98 3.64
C TRP A 31 3.99 16.29 3.39
N PRO A 32 3.29 15.54 2.51
CA PRO A 32 1.90 15.81 2.13
C PRO A 32 0.91 15.21 3.16
N VAL A 33 1.12 15.48 4.45
CA VAL A 33 0.36 14.84 5.54
C VAL A 33 -1.12 15.18 5.45
N ALA A 34 -1.44 16.48 5.35
CA ALA A 34 -2.81 16.97 5.31
C ALA A 34 -3.55 16.48 4.05
N GLU A 35 -2.86 16.40 2.92
CA GLU A 35 -3.42 15.91 1.67
C GLU A 35 -3.69 14.39 1.74
N LEU A 36 -2.77 13.59 2.28
CA LEU A 36 -2.99 12.15 2.46
C LEU A 36 -4.11 11.84 3.45
N ASP A 37 -4.24 12.61 4.52
CA ASP A 37 -5.36 12.46 5.45
C ASP A 37 -6.69 12.77 4.74
N GLN A 38 -6.78 13.88 3.99
CA GLN A 38 -7.97 14.17 3.19
C GLN A 38 -8.26 13.08 2.14
N PHE A 39 -7.23 12.53 1.50
CA PHE A 39 -7.40 11.53 0.45
C PHE A 39 -7.89 10.20 1.02
N SER A 40 -7.23 9.68 2.05
CA SER A 40 -7.62 8.42 2.69
C SER A 40 -9.00 8.51 3.35
N GLN A 41 -9.30 9.61 4.06
CA GLN A 41 -10.59 9.81 4.72
C GLN A 41 -11.75 10.12 3.76
N SER A 42 -11.47 10.41 2.48
CA SER A 42 -12.51 10.58 1.47
C SER A 42 -13.22 9.27 1.08
N GLY A 43 -12.65 8.12 1.46
CA GLY A 43 -13.08 6.80 1.05
C GLY A 43 -12.50 6.35 -0.30
N LEU A 44 -11.75 7.20 -1.00
CA LEU A 44 -11.14 6.85 -2.30
C LEU A 44 -10.11 5.72 -2.21
N TRP A 45 -9.51 5.48 -1.04
CA TRP A 45 -8.56 4.38 -0.82
C TRP A 45 -9.25 3.02 -0.70
N SER A 46 -10.55 3.01 -0.41
CA SER A 46 -11.36 1.78 -0.29
C SER A 46 -12.13 1.40 -1.56
N ILE A 47 -11.95 2.10 -2.68
CA ILE A 47 -12.87 2.03 -3.83
C ILE A 47 -12.94 0.67 -4.52
N ASN A 48 -11.90 -0.16 -4.41
CA ASN A 48 -11.87 -1.52 -4.93
C ASN A 48 -12.20 -2.60 -3.89
N VAL A 49 -12.61 -2.23 -2.67
CA VAL A 49 -13.14 -3.18 -1.69
C VAL A 49 -14.46 -3.75 -2.22
N PRO A 50 -14.67 -5.08 -2.22
CA PRO A 50 -15.88 -5.69 -2.76
C PRO A 50 -17.17 -5.31 -2.01
N LYS A 51 -18.30 -5.24 -2.73
CA LYS A 51 -19.62 -4.92 -2.14
C LYS A 51 -20.05 -5.91 -1.07
N ALA A 52 -19.67 -7.18 -1.23
CA ALA A 52 -19.95 -8.23 -0.25
C ALA A 52 -19.33 -7.95 1.14
N PHE A 53 -18.34 -7.07 1.22
CA PHE A 53 -17.71 -6.61 2.46
C PHE A 53 -18.04 -5.16 2.81
N GLY A 54 -19.05 -4.56 2.16
CA GLY A 54 -19.50 -3.19 2.41
C GLY A 54 -18.70 -2.11 1.66
N GLY A 55 -17.83 -2.50 0.72
CA GLY A 55 -17.07 -1.57 -0.11
C GLY A 55 -17.80 -1.09 -1.36
N PRO A 56 -17.26 -0.08 -2.05
CA PRO A 56 -17.89 0.50 -3.24
C PRO A 56 -17.79 -0.41 -4.47
N GLU A 57 -16.70 -1.18 -4.59
CA GLU A 57 -16.38 -2.03 -5.73
C GLU A 57 -16.58 -1.31 -7.08
N VAL A 58 -15.93 -0.15 -7.23
CA VAL A 58 -16.01 0.63 -8.49
C VAL A 58 -15.38 -0.14 -9.65
N SER A 59 -15.74 0.24 -10.87
CA SER A 59 -15.09 -0.35 -12.05
C SER A 59 -13.59 -0.05 -12.12
N TYR A 60 -12.82 -0.92 -12.77
CA TYR A 60 -11.39 -0.68 -13.02
C TYR A 60 -11.14 0.59 -13.83
N ALA A 61 -12.05 0.93 -14.76
CA ALA A 61 -11.98 2.19 -15.50
C ALA A 61 -12.07 3.40 -14.57
N THR A 62 -12.96 3.35 -13.57
CA THR A 62 -13.08 4.39 -12.56
C THR A 62 -11.87 4.44 -11.64
N LEU A 63 -11.35 3.29 -11.18
CA LEU A 63 -10.13 3.25 -10.37
C LEU A 63 -8.97 3.93 -11.11
N ALA A 64 -8.72 3.54 -12.37
CA ALA A 64 -7.69 4.15 -13.19
C ALA A 64 -7.93 5.66 -13.38
N LYS A 65 -9.17 6.08 -13.58
CA LYS A 65 -9.52 7.50 -13.72
C LYS A 65 -9.28 8.30 -12.45
N VAL A 66 -9.55 7.73 -11.27
CA VAL A 66 -9.25 8.37 -9.98
C VAL A 66 -7.74 8.55 -9.83
N VAL A 67 -6.95 7.51 -10.11
CA VAL A 67 -5.47 7.61 -10.07
C VAL A 67 -4.96 8.66 -11.04
N GLU A 68 -5.46 8.69 -12.28
CA GLU A 68 -5.12 9.71 -13.29
C GLU A 68 -5.38 11.13 -12.76
N ILE A 69 -6.57 11.40 -12.22
CA ILE A 69 -6.98 12.72 -11.75
C ILE A 69 -6.10 13.19 -10.58
N ILE A 70 -5.81 12.32 -9.61
CA ILE A 70 -4.98 12.68 -8.45
C ILE A 70 -3.53 12.87 -8.85
N SER A 71 -2.97 11.97 -9.66
CA SER A 71 -1.59 12.06 -10.15
C SER A 71 -1.34 13.30 -11.01
N ALA A 72 -2.35 13.78 -11.74
CA ALA A 72 -2.26 15.03 -12.51
C ALA A 72 -2.16 16.28 -11.61
N ALA A 73 -2.68 16.23 -10.38
CA ALA A 73 -2.57 17.32 -9.41
C ALA A 73 -1.27 17.23 -8.59
N ASP A 74 -0.92 16.03 -8.12
CA ASP A 74 0.30 15.75 -7.38
C ASP A 74 0.70 14.28 -7.60
N SER A 75 1.81 14.09 -8.32
CA SER A 75 2.24 12.76 -8.76
C SER A 75 2.69 11.87 -7.61
N SER A 76 3.26 12.44 -6.55
CA SER A 76 3.65 11.68 -5.36
C SER A 76 2.43 11.16 -4.61
N ILE A 77 1.40 11.99 -4.44
CA ILE A 77 0.16 11.58 -3.75
C ILE A 77 -0.55 10.47 -4.52
N GLY A 78 -0.62 10.58 -5.85
CA GLY A 78 -1.21 9.55 -6.70
C GLY A 78 -0.50 8.20 -6.56
N GLN A 79 0.84 8.21 -6.62
CA GLN A 79 1.65 7.00 -6.48
C GLN A 79 1.59 6.38 -5.08
N ILE A 80 1.54 7.17 -4.01
CA ILE A 80 1.44 6.65 -2.64
C ILE A 80 0.21 5.73 -2.50
N ALA A 81 -0.93 6.11 -3.10
CA ALA A 81 -2.16 5.32 -3.01
C ALA A 81 -2.17 4.06 -3.88
N GLN A 82 -1.32 3.99 -4.90
CA GLN A 82 -1.29 2.89 -5.88
C GLN A 82 -0.96 1.55 -5.22
N ASN A 83 0.11 1.49 -4.42
CA ASN A 83 0.47 0.25 -3.71
C ASN A 83 -0.58 -0.19 -2.71
N HIS A 84 -1.28 0.76 -2.08
CA HIS A 84 -2.42 0.45 -1.22
C HIS A 84 -3.54 -0.25 -2.01
N LEU A 85 -3.98 0.34 -3.13
CA LEU A 85 -5.03 -0.24 -3.98
C LEU A 85 -4.61 -1.62 -4.53
N GLY A 86 -3.34 -1.79 -4.88
CA GLY A 86 -2.77 -3.08 -5.27
C GLY A 86 -2.88 -4.13 -4.16
N VAL A 87 -2.53 -3.80 -2.92
CA VAL A 87 -2.65 -4.71 -1.77
C VAL A 87 -4.12 -5.07 -1.50
N VAL A 88 -5.05 -4.11 -1.62
CA VAL A 88 -6.49 -4.39 -1.50
C VAL A 88 -6.95 -5.39 -2.57
N ALA A 89 -6.45 -5.28 -3.80
CA ALA A 89 -6.72 -6.24 -4.87
C ALA A 89 -6.12 -7.62 -4.58
N ALA A 90 -4.88 -7.68 -4.09
CA ALA A 90 -4.24 -8.93 -3.70
C ALA A 90 -5.05 -9.66 -2.62
N ILE A 91 -5.49 -8.96 -1.56
CA ILE A 91 -6.35 -9.52 -0.50
C ILE A 91 -7.64 -10.13 -1.09
N ARG A 92 -8.27 -9.43 -2.04
CA ARG A 92 -9.47 -9.95 -2.75
C ARG A 92 -9.18 -11.26 -3.47
N THR A 93 -7.99 -11.38 -4.05
CA THR A 93 -7.61 -12.50 -4.92
C THR A 93 -7.15 -13.72 -4.11
N VAL A 94 -6.34 -13.53 -3.07
CA VAL A 94 -5.55 -14.62 -2.45
C VAL A 94 -5.97 -15.00 -1.03
N SER A 95 -6.67 -14.12 -0.31
CA SER A 95 -7.09 -14.35 1.07
C SER A 95 -8.38 -15.18 1.15
N ASP A 96 -8.55 -15.92 2.26
CA ASP A 96 -9.84 -16.53 2.62
C ASP A 96 -10.85 -15.49 3.10
N LYS A 97 -12.09 -15.91 3.36
CA LYS A 97 -13.20 -15.01 3.69
C LYS A 97 -13.03 -14.28 5.03
N ASP A 98 -12.41 -14.92 6.01
CA ASP A 98 -12.23 -14.33 7.33
C ASP A 98 -11.12 -13.27 7.30
N GLN A 99 -10.01 -13.57 6.62
CA GLN A 99 -8.94 -12.61 6.38
C GLN A 99 -9.40 -11.44 5.48
N GLN A 100 -10.22 -11.71 4.45
CA GLN A 100 -10.85 -10.64 3.66
C GLN A 100 -11.72 -9.73 4.54
N ALA A 101 -12.61 -10.30 5.34
CA ALA A 101 -13.49 -9.51 6.22
C ALA A 101 -12.69 -8.62 7.18
N LEU A 102 -11.65 -9.18 7.81
CA LEU A 102 -10.78 -8.46 8.72
C LEU A 102 -10.06 -7.29 8.03
N LEU A 103 -9.35 -7.56 6.94
CA LEU A 103 -8.48 -6.55 6.31
C LEU A 103 -9.30 -5.51 5.53
N PHE A 104 -10.41 -5.88 4.91
CA PHE A 104 -11.29 -4.90 4.27
C PHE A 104 -12.00 -4.00 5.29
N ALA A 105 -12.34 -4.51 6.48
CA ALA A 105 -12.85 -3.67 7.55
C ALA A 105 -11.83 -2.60 7.99
N GLU A 106 -10.54 -2.93 8.02
CA GLU A 106 -9.48 -1.94 8.26
C GLU A 106 -9.42 -0.87 7.16
N VAL A 107 -9.39 -1.30 5.89
CA VAL A 107 -9.35 -0.37 4.74
C VAL A 107 -10.57 0.56 4.74
N LEU A 108 -11.76 0.06 5.06
CA LEU A 108 -13.00 0.84 5.12
C LEU A 108 -13.03 1.85 6.28
N LYS A 109 -12.25 1.64 7.34
CA LYS A 109 -12.05 2.63 8.42
C LYS A 109 -11.08 3.76 8.03
N GLY A 110 -10.47 3.69 6.84
CA GLY A 110 -9.46 4.64 6.39
C GLY A 110 -8.03 4.22 6.75
N THR A 111 -7.80 2.98 7.19
CA THR A 111 -6.46 2.45 7.44
C THR A 111 -5.66 2.44 6.13
N ARG A 112 -4.41 2.93 6.19
CA ARG A 112 -3.55 3.16 5.03
C ARG A 112 -2.46 2.10 5.00
N PHE A 113 -2.21 1.56 3.83
CA PHE A 113 -1.07 0.68 3.58
C PHE A 113 0.06 1.48 2.94
N GLY A 114 1.27 1.37 3.46
CA GLY A 114 2.50 1.81 2.80
C GLY A 114 3.41 0.60 2.60
N ASN A 115 3.94 0.41 1.40
CA ASN A 115 4.59 -0.86 1.06
C ASN A 115 6.00 -0.96 1.61
N ALA A 116 6.47 -2.20 1.79
CA ALA A 116 7.87 -2.54 1.98
C ALA A 116 8.18 -3.78 1.11
N PHE A 117 8.30 -3.57 -0.20
CA PHE A 117 8.34 -4.66 -1.19
C PHE A 117 9.76 -4.94 -1.69
N SER A 118 10.37 -3.91 -2.29
CA SER A 118 11.63 -4.01 -3.00
C SER A 118 12.83 -4.05 -2.06
N GLU A 119 13.92 -4.64 -2.54
CA GLU A 119 15.21 -4.70 -1.86
C GLU A 119 16.29 -4.11 -2.75
N PHE A 120 17.37 -3.64 -2.14
CA PHE A 120 18.54 -3.12 -2.85
C PHE A 120 19.67 -4.15 -2.83
N GLY A 121 20.43 -4.25 -3.93
CA GLY A 121 21.63 -5.09 -4.00
C GLY A 121 21.43 -6.52 -4.53
N SER A 122 20.20 -6.93 -4.80
CA SER A 122 19.91 -8.22 -5.45
C SER A 122 20.08 -8.15 -6.97
N LYS A 123 20.31 -9.31 -7.61
CA LYS A 123 20.50 -9.38 -9.08
C LYS A 123 19.19 -9.15 -9.85
N ARG A 124 18.06 -9.58 -9.29
CA ARG A 124 16.71 -9.41 -9.86
C ARG A 124 15.78 -8.83 -8.82
N ALA A 125 14.82 -8.01 -9.24
CA ALA A 125 13.85 -7.40 -8.34
C ALA A 125 13.00 -8.38 -7.52
N ALA A 126 12.88 -9.64 -7.96
CA ALA A 126 12.14 -10.70 -7.27
C ALA A 126 13.03 -11.56 -6.34
N ASP A 127 14.35 -11.32 -6.32
CA ASP A 127 15.26 -12.02 -5.43
C ASP A 127 15.23 -11.29 -4.07
N PHE A 128 14.44 -11.80 -3.13
CA PHE A 128 14.27 -11.25 -1.78
C PHE A 128 15.09 -12.03 -0.74
N GLU A 129 15.69 -11.31 0.21
CA GLU A 129 16.37 -11.84 1.39
C GLU A 129 15.52 -11.71 2.66
N THR A 130 14.54 -10.78 2.68
CA THR A 130 13.60 -10.65 3.80
C THR A 130 12.80 -11.94 3.97
N LYS A 131 12.83 -12.49 5.19
CA LYS A 131 12.18 -13.75 5.54
C LYS A 131 11.33 -13.60 6.77
N PHE A 132 10.43 -14.55 6.96
CA PHE A 132 9.75 -14.74 8.23
C PHE A 132 9.86 -16.17 8.72
N THR A 133 9.79 -16.34 10.03
CA THR A 133 9.71 -17.66 10.68
C THR A 133 8.42 -17.79 11.46
N ASP A 134 7.87 -19.01 11.51
CA ASP A 134 6.68 -19.31 12.31
C ASP A 134 7.01 -19.22 13.81
N ALA A 135 6.17 -18.51 14.57
CA ALA A 135 6.28 -18.36 16.02
C ALA A 135 4.92 -18.60 16.73
N GLY A 136 4.13 -19.55 16.24
CA GLY A 136 2.88 -19.97 16.87
C GLY A 136 1.67 -19.20 16.33
N ASP A 137 1.19 -18.19 17.04
CA ASP A 137 0.05 -17.35 16.65
C ASP A 137 0.46 -16.18 15.72
N HIS A 138 1.76 -15.94 15.59
CA HIS A 138 2.35 -14.91 14.75
C HIS A 138 3.56 -15.45 13.98
N VAL A 139 4.12 -14.61 13.11
CA VAL A 139 5.43 -14.81 12.49
C VAL A 139 6.40 -13.73 12.94
N ILE A 140 7.69 -14.04 12.90
CA ILE A 140 8.78 -13.08 13.13
C ILE A 140 9.42 -12.75 11.81
N VAL A 141 9.36 -11.48 11.39
CA VAL A 141 9.93 -11.00 10.13
C VAL A 141 11.28 -10.34 10.40
N ASN A 142 12.25 -10.63 9.54
CA ASN A 142 13.57 -9.99 9.54
C ASN A 142 14.00 -9.62 8.12
N GLY A 143 14.59 -8.45 7.96
CA GLY A 143 15.14 -8.00 6.69
C GLY A 143 15.26 -6.49 6.58
N GLN A 144 15.51 -6.04 5.36
CA GLN A 144 15.62 -4.64 5.02
C GLN A 144 14.99 -4.40 3.65
N LYS A 145 14.11 -3.42 3.57
CA LYS A 145 13.43 -3.01 2.33
C LYS A 145 13.86 -1.61 1.93
N PHE A 146 13.75 -1.34 0.64
CA PHE A 146 14.01 -0.04 0.03
C PHE A 146 12.89 0.28 -0.97
N TYR A 147 12.75 1.53 -1.42
CA TYR A 147 11.59 1.98 -2.21
C TYR A 147 10.25 1.70 -1.50
N SER A 148 10.18 2.05 -0.21
CA SER A 148 9.03 1.75 0.65
C SER A 148 7.98 2.88 0.62
N SER A 149 7.37 3.09 -0.55
CA SER A 149 6.48 4.22 -0.82
C SER A 149 5.32 4.33 0.18
N GLY A 150 5.16 5.52 0.75
CA GLY A 150 4.09 5.82 1.71
C GLY A 150 4.27 5.20 3.10
N ALA A 151 5.29 4.37 3.35
CA ALA A 151 5.48 3.68 4.64
C ALA A 151 5.67 4.64 5.81
N LEU A 152 6.25 5.83 5.59
CA LEU A 152 6.38 6.87 6.63
C LEU A 152 5.04 7.42 7.13
N LEU A 153 3.99 7.40 6.29
CA LEU A 153 2.67 7.97 6.58
C LEU A 153 1.57 6.89 6.65
N ALA A 154 1.97 5.62 6.68
CA ALA A 154 1.09 4.48 6.73
C ALA A 154 0.61 4.17 8.15
N HIS A 155 -0.53 3.47 8.23
CA HIS A 155 -1.00 2.86 9.46
C HIS A 155 -0.47 1.42 9.58
N LEU A 156 -0.49 0.69 8.46
CA LEU A 156 0.01 -0.67 8.35
C LEU A 156 1.01 -0.78 7.20
N VAL A 157 1.99 -1.67 7.32
CA VAL A 157 3.09 -1.85 6.37
C VAL A 157 3.08 -3.29 5.84
N PRO A 158 2.55 -3.54 4.63
CA PRO A 158 2.70 -4.82 3.95
C PRO A 158 4.16 -5.05 3.54
N ILE A 159 4.80 -6.01 4.18
CA ILE A 159 6.19 -6.40 3.93
C ILE A 159 6.18 -7.66 3.05
N VAL A 160 6.83 -7.61 1.90
CA VAL A 160 7.09 -8.85 1.13
C VAL A 160 8.17 -9.66 1.85
N ALA A 161 7.83 -10.83 2.34
CA ALA A 161 8.77 -11.71 3.03
C ALA A 161 8.61 -13.15 2.55
N LEU A 162 9.73 -13.88 2.47
CA LEU A 162 9.73 -15.28 2.05
C LEU A 162 9.50 -16.21 3.23
N ASP A 163 8.76 -17.29 2.99
CA ASP A 163 8.75 -18.45 3.88
C ASP A 163 9.94 -19.40 3.63
N ASP A 164 9.99 -20.50 4.36
CA ASP A 164 11.05 -21.51 4.24
C ASP A 164 11.06 -22.23 2.87
N GLU A 165 9.94 -22.21 2.14
CA GLU A 165 9.84 -22.71 0.77
C GLU A 165 10.16 -21.65 -0.30
N GLY A 166 10.52 -20.42 0.10
CA GLY A 166 10.84 -19.34 -0.82
C GLY A 166 9.62 -18.69 -1.48
N ARG A 167 8.41 -18.89 -0.95
CA ARG A 167 7.18 -18.26 -1.46
C ARG A 167 7.03 -16.87 -0.85
N ALA A 168 6.61 -15.90 -1.67
CA ALA A 168 6.42 -14.52 -1.22
C ALA A 168 5.05 -14.29 -0.56
N TRP A 169 5.06 -13.78 0.67
CA TRP A 169 3.87 -13.39 1.43
C TRP A 169 3.88 -11.88 1.68
N TYR A 170 2.71 -11.30 1.93
CA TYR A 170 2.62 -9.98 2.54
C TYR A 170 2.41 -10.14 4.05
N ALA A 171 3.46 -9.93 4.82
CA ALA A 171 3.37 -9.80 6.27
C ALA A 171 3.00 -8.35 6.61
N ILE A 172 1.72 -8.11 6.94
CA ILE A 172 1.20 -6.76 7.16
C ILE A 172 1.41 -6.36 8.62
N ALA A 173 2.47 -5.61 8.89
CA ALA A 173 2.83 -5.16 10.24
C ALA A 173 2.14 -3.84 10.62
N ASP A 174 1.93 -3.61 11.92
CA ASP A 174 1.63 -2.27 12.43
C ASP A 174 2.82 -1.34 12.20
N ARG A 175 2.59 -0.10 11.74
CA ARG A 175 3.68 0.85 11.47
C ARG A 175 4.51 1.15 12.72
N GLY A 176 3.91 1.13 13.91
CA GLY A 176 4.56 1.33 15.20
C GLY A 176 5.02 0.03 15.88
N ALA A 177 4.98 -1.11 15.19
CA ALA A 177 5.41 -2.38 15.76
C ALA A 177 6.88 -2.31 16.25
N PRO A 178 7.19 -2.84 17.44
CA PRO A 178 8.57 -2.96 17.89
C PRO A 178 9.43 -3.69 16.85
N GLY A 179 10.61 -3.12 16.55
CA GLY A 179 11.53 -3.65 15.55
C GLY A 179 11.31 -3.13 14.11
N LEU A 180 10.20 -2.43 13.85
CA LEU A 180 9.92 -1.85 12.53
C LEU A 180 10.35 -0.37 12.50
N THR A 181 11.40 -0.06 11.74
CA THR A 181 11.90 1.30 11.59
C THR A 181 11.79 1.75 10.14
N VAL A 182 11.01 2.81 9.88
CA VAL A 182 10.96 3.46 8.56
C VAL A 182 11.81 4.72 8.61
N ILE A 183 12.80 4.81 7.72
CA ILE A 183 13.80 5.87 7.69
C ILE A 183 13.38 6.92 6.66
N ASP A 184 13.51 8.20 7.03
CA ASP A 184 13.27 9.32 6.12
C ASP A 184 14.49 9.67 5.26
N ASP A 185 14.94 8.70 4.45
CA ASP A 185 16.16 8.81 3.63
C ASP A 185 15.87 8.87 2.11
N TRP A 186 14.60 8.95 1.72
CA TRP A 186 14.22 9.04 0.31
C TRP A 186 14.74 10.32 -0.35
N SER A 187 15.54 10.15 -1.41
CA SER A 187 16.09 11.23 -2.23
C SER A 187 16.07 10.84 -3.71
N SER A 188 15.38 11.63 -4.52
CA SER A 188 15.16 11.38 -5.94
C SER A 188 15.05 12.69 -6.72
N PHE A 189 15.13 12.59 -8.06
CA PHE A 189 15.01 13.75 -8.96
C PHE A 189 13.56 14.26 -9.12
N GLY A 190 12.56 13.44 -8.79
CA GLY A 190 11.12 13.74 -8.78
C GLY A 190 10.41 12.70 -7.89
N GLN A 191 9.08 12.82 -7.69
CA GLN A 191 8.37 11.99 -6.70
C GLN A 191 8.98 12.10 -5.29
N ARG A 192 9.45 13.31 -4.94
CA ARG A 192 10.30 13.55 -3.76
C ARG A 192 9.51 13.39 -2.45
N THR A 193 8.20 13.52 -2.54
CA THR A 193 7.25 13.44 -1.43
C THR A 193 6.50 12.11 -1.34
N THR A 194 6.91 11.09 -2.11
CA THR A 194 6.44 9.70 -1.91
C THR A 194 6.97 9.07 -0.64
N LEU A 195 8.07 9.61 -0.13
CA LEU A 195 8.73 9.16 1.10
C LEU A 195 9.13 7.67 1.01
N SER A 196 9.63 7.25 -0.16
CA SER A 196 9.93 5.85 -0.51
C SER A 196 11.25 5.34 0.08
N GLY A 197 11.51 5.64 1.35
CA GLY A 197 12.77 5.37 2.01
C GLY A 197 13.01 3.89 2.37
N THR A 198 13.99 3.70 3.25
CA THR A 198 14.37 2.41 3.81
C THR A 198 13.41 1.97 4.92
N VAL A 199 13.12 0.67 4.98
CA VAL A 199 12.45 0.03 6.12
C VAL A 199 13.38 -1.05 6.69
N ILE A 200 13.76 -0.90 7.95
CA ILE A 200 14.51 -1.91 8.71
C ILE A 200 13.53 -2.74 9.53
N ILE A 201 13.69 -4.06 9.48
CA ILE A 201 12.78 -5.02 10.08
C ILE A 201 13.63 -5.94 10.95
N ASP A 202 13.60 -5.71 12.26
CA ASP A 202 14.33 -6.50 13.25
C ASP A 202 13.34 -7.20 14.19
N ASN A 203 13.15 -8.50 14.01
CA ASN A 203 12.27 -9.34 14.81
C ASN A 203 10.83 -8.82 14.95
N VAL A 204 10.27 -8.29 13.85
CA VAL A 204 8.93 -7.72 13.83
C VAL A 204 7.88 -8.82 13.90
N LYS A 205 6.97 -8.72 14.88
CA LYS A 205 5.87 -9.66 15.08
C LYS A 205 4.70 -9.30 14.18
N VAL A 206 4.24 -10.25 13.37
CA VAL A 206 3.04 -10.10 12.53
C VAL A 206 2.05 -11.23 12.83
N PRO A 207 0.82 -10.94 13.28
CA PRO A 207 -0.20 -11.97 13.50
C PRO A 207 -0.47 -12.77 12.22
N LYS A 208 -0.71 -14.08 12.32
CA LYS A 208 -1.01 -14.92 11.14
C LYS A 208 -2.27 -14.46 10.39
N THR A 209 -3.21 -13.80 11.07
CA THR A 209 -4.39 -13.19 10.44
C THR A 209 -4.04 -12.04 9.49
N TYR A 210 -2.87 -11.42 9.66
CA TYR A 210 -2.31 -10.35 8.80
C TYR A 210 -1.22 -10.87 7.83
N LEU A 211 -1.09 -12.19 7.70
CA LEU A 211 -0.17 -12.83 6.76
C LEU A 211 -0.93 -13.24 5.49
N VAL A 212 -0.80 -12.46 4.43
CA VAL A 212 -1.53 -12.65 3.16
C VAL A 212 -0.69 -13.47 2.18
N PRO A 213 -1.22 -14.58 1.61
CA PRO A 213 -0.48 -15.48 0.72
C PRO A 213 -0.29 -14.91 -0.70
N GLY A 214 0.49 -13.84 -0.82
CA GLY A 214 0.72 -13.10 -2.07
C GLY A 214 1.15 -13.98 -3.25
N TYR A 215 1.94 -15.03 -3.00
CA TYR A 215 2.39 -15.98 -4.01
C TYR A 215 1.25 -16.63 -4.81
N LYS A 216 0.06 -16.83 -4.21
CA LYS A 216 -1.11 -17.41 -4.90
C LYS A 216 -1.65 -16.50 -6.00
N GLY A 217 -1.32 -15.21 -5.97
CA GLY A 217 -1.73 -14.25 -7.00
C GLY A 217 -1.10 -14.53 -8.37
N TYR A 218 -0.04 -15.34 -8.42
CA TYR A 218 0.67 -15.72 -9.64
C TYR A 218 0.23 -17.08 -10.21
N ASP A 219 -0.63 -17.83 -9.51
CA ASP A 219 -1.06 -19.18 -9.94
C ASP A 219 -2.00 -19.13 -11.15
N LYS A 220 -2.64 -17.99 -11.41
CA LYS A 220 -3.57 -17.77 -12.52
C LYS A 220 -3.57 -16.29 -12.95
N PRO A 221 -4.01 -15.96 -14.17
CA PRO A 221 -4.18 -14.57 -14.57
C PRO A 221 -5.18 -13.83 -13.68
N THR A 222 -4.82 -12.63 -13.25
CA THR A 222 -5.65 -11.74 -12.41
C THR A 222 -5.53 -10.30 -12.89
N ALA A 223 -6.39 -9.41 -12.37
CA ALA A 223 -6.27 -7.97 -12.60
C ALA A 223 -5.23 -7.29 -11.69
N ASP A 224 -4.72 -7.99 -10.68
CA ASP A 224 -3.87 -7.40 -9.63
C ASP A 224 -2.67 -6.67 -10.22
N GLY A 225 -1.96 -7.31 -11.15
CA GLY A 225 -0.81 -6.71 -11.82
C GLY A 225 -1.12 -5.38 -12.52
N ALA A 226 -2.34 -5.19 -13.04
CA ALA A 226 -2.74 -3.93 -13.66
C ALA A 226 -3.16 -2.86 -12.63
N ILE A 227 -3.61 -3.28 -11.43
CA ILE A 227 -4.00 -2.38 -10.34
C ILE A 227 -2.77 -1.88 -9.57
N PHE A 228 -1.71 -2.68 -9.52
CA PHE A 228 -0.41 -2.29 -8.96
C PHE A 228 0.38 -1.29 -9.85
N GLN A 229 -0.13 -0.89 -11.04
CA GLN A 229 0.58 -0.06 -12.04
C GLN A 229 0.06 1.37 -12.13
#